data_AF-A0A1U7VQC9-F1
#
_entry.id   AF-A0A1U7VQC9-F1
#
_cell.length_a   1.000
_cell.length_b   1.000
_cell.length_c   1.000
_cell.angle_alpha   90.00
_cell.angle_beta   90.00
_cell.angle_gamma   90.00
#
_symmetry.space_group_name_H-M   'P 1'
#
loop_
_entity.id
_entity.type
_entity.pdbx_description
1 polymer ?
#
loop_
_entity_poly.entity_id
_entity_poly.type
_entity_poly.pdbx_seq_one_letter_code
_entity_poly.pdbx_strand_id
1 'polypeptide(L)'
;MEKLQSYKTRVALNFEGFQYQLGDFQLRVGKVVPIHSESLRGIVMEMGYLPISSWEKSHQIMGEFFDIWKEALAKRSLPGHFVHIEPNFSEFGLSDQYTSQHAAVQYASIMAQMIATAQSAQAVRN
;
A
#
# COMPACT_ATOMS: atom_id res chain seq x y z
N MET A 1 29.81 1.81 -10.79
CA MET A 1 28.78 1.02 -10.08
C MET A 1 29.36 0.00 -9.08
N GLU A 2 30.60 0.16 -8.60
CA GLU A 2 31.25 -0.86 -7.73
C GLU A 2 30.95 -0.71 -6.22
N LYS A 3 30.51 0.47 -5.75
CA LYS A 3 30.20 0.73 -4.33
C LYS A 3 28.87 0.14 -3.82
N LEU A 4 28.07 -0.49 -4.70
CA LEU A 4 26.78 -1.09 -4.35
C LEU A 4 26.87 -2.56 -3.87
N GLN A 5 28.03 -3.20 -4.03
CA GLN A 5 28.26 -4.60 -3.62
C GLN A 5 28.14 -4.83 -2.10
N SER A 6 28.22 -3.77 -1.29
CA SER A 6 28.00 -3.81 0.17
C SER A 6 26.51 -3.81 0.55
N TYR A 7 25.61 -3.38 -0.34
CA TYR A 7 24.16 -3.44 -0.11
C TYR A 7 23.64 -4.82 -0.45
N LYS A 8 23.63 -5.71 0.55
CA LYS A 8 22.96 -7.00 0.43
C LYS A 8 21.45 -6.79 0.50
N THR A 9 20.74 -7.03 -0.60
CA THR A 9 19.26 -7.04 -0.63
C THR A 9 18.76 -8.04 0.41
N ARG A 10 18.13 -7.53 1.49
CA ARG A 10 17.63 -8.37 2.59
C ARG A 10 16.24 -8.93 2.31
N VAL A 11 15.38 -8.13 1.68
CA VAL A 11 14.00 -8.49 1.35
C VAL A 11 13.67 -7.91 -0.02
N ALA A 12 13.03 -8.70 -0.86
CA ALA A 12 12.49 -8.26 -2.14
C ALA A 12 11.06 -8.78 -2.31
N LEU A 13 10.15 -7.90 -2.73
CA LEU A 13 8.73 -8.17 -2.85
C LEU A 13 8.29 -7.83 -4.28
N ASN A 14 7.50 -8.72 -4.87
CA ASN A 14 6.80 -8.49 -6.13
C ASN A 14 5.33 -8.18 -5.84
N PHE A 15 4.81 -7.21 -6.57
CA PHE A 15 3.40 -6.82 -6.55
C PHE A 15 2.78 -7.22 -7.88
N GLU A 16 1.79 -8.11 -7.84
CA GLU A 16 1.07 -8.58 -9.03
C GLU A 16 -0.41 -8.30 -8.85
N GLY A 17 -1.02 -7.57 -9.79
CA GLY A 17 -2.38 -7.10 -9.58
C GLY A 17 -3.09 -6.61 -10.83
N PHE A 18 -4.29 -6.13 -10.59
CA PHE A 18 -5.17 -5.54 -11.59
C PHE A 18 -5.43 -4.08 -11.25
N GLN A 19 -5.61 -3.28 -12.29
CA GLN A 19 -6.09 -1.91 -12.17
C GLN A 19 -7.55 -1.84 -12.62
N TYR A 20 -8.36 -1.17 -11.83
CA TYR A 20 -9.76 -0.89 -12.08
C TYR A 20 -9.96 0.62 -12.13
N GLN A 21 -10.82 1.07 -13.05
CA GLN A 21 -11.26 2.46 -13.13
C GLN A 21 -12.75 2.51 -12.78
N LEU A 22 -13.10 3.26 -11.74
CA LEU A 22 -14.47 3.47 -11.28
C LEU A 22 -14.76 4.97 -11.32
N GLY A 23 -15.23 5.44 -12.47
CA GLY A 23 -15.39 6.88 -12.71
C GLY A 23 -14.04 7.60 -12.55
N ASP A 24 -14.00 8.55 -11.63
CA ASP A 24 -12.81 9.36 -11.33
C ASP A 24 -11.79 8.66 -10.41
N PHE A 25 -12.17 7.50 -9.84
CA PHE A 25 -11.31 6.70 -8.99
C PHE A 25 -10.54 5.67 -9.80
N GLN A 26 -9.24 5.59 -9.53
CA GLN A 26 -8.38 4.50 -9.97
C GLN A 26 -8.06 3.62 -8.77
N LEU A 27 -8.35 2.33 -8.89
CA LEU A 27 -8.09 1.33 -7.87
C LEU A 27 -7.09 0.31 -8.41
N ARG A 28 -5.99 0.06 -7.71
CA ARG A 28 -5.07 -1.04 -8.03
C ARG A 28 -5.10 -2.05 -6.90
N VAL A 29 -5.45 -3.28 -7.21
CA VAL A 29 -5.49 -4.37 -6.24
C VAL A 29 -4.48 -5.42 -6.65
N GLY A 30 -3.53 -5.72 -5.78
CA GLY A 30 -2.47 -6.67 -6.06
C GLY A 30 -2.14 -7.57 -4.88
N LYS A 31 -1.76 -8.80 -5.19
CA LYS A 31 -1.11 -9.69 -4.23
C LYS A 31 0.37 -9.34 -4.13
N VAL A 32 0.94 -9.52 -2.94
CA VAL A 32 2.36 -9.33 -2.68
C VAL A 32 3.00 -10.67 -2.42
N VAL A 33 4.02 -10.99 -3.22
CA VAL A 33 4.72 -12.28 -3.18
C VAL A 33 6.23 -12.00 -3.04
N PRO A 34 6.92 -12.61 -2.06
CA PRO A 34 8.37 -12.46 -1.98
C PRO A 34 9.06 -13.10 -3.19
N ILE A 35 10.13 -12.48 -3.70
CA ILE A 35 10.82 -12.97 -4.92
C ILE A 35 11.37 -14.39 -4.75
N HIS A 36 11.74 -14.77 -3.52
CA HIS A 36 12.38 -16.06 -3.22
C HIS A 36 11.40 -17.10 -2.65
N SER A 37 10.08 -16.82 -2.62
CA SER A 37 9.09 -17.77 -2.12
C SER A 37 7.71 -17.49 -2.71
N GLU A 38 7.01 -18.54 -3.19
CA GLU A 38 5.65 -18.39 -3.74
C GLU A 38 4.56 -18.17 -2.67
N SER A 39 4.90 -18.04 -1.39
CA SER A 39 3.92 -17.80 -0.34
C SER A 39 3.35 -16.38 -0.42
N LEU A 40 2.04 -16.25 -0.60
CA LEU A 40 1.31 -14.98 -0.53
C LEU A 40 1.59 -14.28 0.80
N ARG A 41 2.10 -13.05 0.75
CA ARG A 41 2.39 -12.23 1.95
C ARG A 41 1.25 -11.31 2.34
N GLY A 42 0.43 -10.89 1.38
CA GLY A 42 -0.75 -10.06 1.63
C GLY A 42 -1.37 -9.54 0.34
N ILE A 43 -2.47 -8.79 0.49
CA ILE A 43 -3.14 -8.09 -0.60
C ILE A 43 -3.02 -6.59 -0.32
N VAL A 44 -2.63 -5.82 -1.33
CA VAL A 44 -2.60 -4.36 -1.32
C VAL A 44 -3.70 -3.82 -2.19
N MET A 45 -4.31 -2.74 -1.72
CA MET A 45 -5.24 -1.94 -2.47
C MET A 45 -4.74 -0.50 -2.45
N GLU A 46 -4.28 0.00 -3.59
CA GLU A 46 -3.94 1.41 -3.81
C GLU A 46 -5.16 2.10 -4.42
N MET A 47 -5.49 3.28 -3.88
CA MET A 47 -6.60 4.10 -4.35
C MET A 47 -6.06 5.47 -4.74
N GLY A 48 -6.47 5.96 -5.90
CA GLY A 48 -6.13 7.29 -6.39
C GLY A 48 -7.35 7.98 -6.96
N TYR A 49 -7.45 9.29 -6.72
CA TYR A 49 -8.47 10.15 -7.32
C TYR A 49 -7.81 11.00 -8.41
N LEU A 50 -8.15 10.77 -9.67
CA LEU A 50 -7.45 11.35 -10.82
C LEU A 50 -7.69 12.86 -11.05
N PRO A 51 -8.90 13.43 -10.80
CA PRO A 51 -9.18 14.82 -11.20
C PRO A 51 -8.40 15.88 -10.42
N ILE A 52 -7.88 15.56 -9.23
CA ILE A 52 -7.24 16.52 -8.34
C ILE A 52 -5.92 15.95 -7.84
N SER A 53 -4.83 16.69 -8.03
CA SER A 53 -3.51 16.32 -7.53
C SER A 53 -3.22 16.82 -6.10
N SER A 54 -4.17 17.48 -5.45
CA SER A 54 -4.08 17.91 -4.04
C SER A 54 -4.33 16.71 -3.15
N TRP A 55 -3.33 16.35 -2.34
CA TRP A 55 -3.42 15.24 -1.41
C TRP A 55 -4.53 15.48 -0.39
N GLU A 56 -4.59 16.64 0.25
CA GLU A 56 -5.56 16.95 1.30
C GLU A 56 -7.00 16.79 0.81
N LYS A 57 -7.31 17.32 -0.39
CA LYS A 57 -8.65 17.21 -0.98
C LYS A 57 -8.97 15.80 -1.46
N SER A 58 -8.02 15.16 -2.15
CA SER A 58 -8.23 13.81 -2.66
C SER A 58 -8.33 12.79 -1.52
N HIS A 59 -7.57 12.98 -0.45
CA HIS A 59 -7.56 12.14 0.75
C HIS A 59 -8.93 12.08 1.41
N GLN A 60 -9.58 13.22 1.61
CA GLN A 60 -10.93 13.24 2.18
C GLN A 60 -11.92 12.42 1.32
N ILE A 61 -11.92 12.65 0.01
CA ILE A 61 -12.81 11.96 -0.95
C ILE A 61 -12.51 10.44 -0.98
N MET A 62 -11.23 10.07 -0.99
CA MET A 62 -10.79 8.67 -0.94
C MET A 62 -11.16 8.01 0.40
N GLY A 63 -11.11 8.74 1.50
CA GLY A 63 -11.54 8.30 2.82
C GLY A 63 -13.02 7.93 2.86
N GLU A 64 -13.89 8.82 2.34
CA GLU A 64 -15.33 8.57 2.23
C GLU A 64 -15.62 7.32 1.36
N PHE A 65 -14.92 7.18 0.24
CA PHE A 65 -15.05 5.99 -0.62
C PHE A 65 -14.58 4.70 0.07
N PHE A 66 -13.51 4.78 0.87
CA PHE A 66 -13.01 3.66 1.65
C PHE A 66 -13.96 3.24 2.77
N ASP A 67 -14.64 4.19 3.42
CA ASP A 67 -15.65 3.89 4.44
C ASP A 67 -16.85 3.14 3.86
N ILE A 68 -17.30 3.51 2.66
CA ILE A 68 -18.33 2.76 1.92
C ILE A 68 -17.88 1.30 1.68
N TRP A 69 -16.63 1.10 1.29
CA TRP A 69 -16.07 -0.24 1.08
C TRP A 69 -16.01 -1.05 2.39
N LYS A 70 -15.57 -0.44 3.49
CA LYS A 70 -15.58 -1.08 4.81
C LYS A 70 -16.99 -1.50 5.21
N GLU A 71 -17.98 -0.64 5.06
CA GLU A 71 -19.37 -0.94 5.40
C GLU A 71 -19.93 -2.08 4.53
N ALA A 72 -19.66 -2.04 3.22
CA ALA A 72 -20.07 -3.09 2.29
C ALA A 72 -19.44 -4.44 2.62
N LEU A 73 -18.16 -4.47 3.02
CA LEU A 73 -17.48 -5.70 3.42
C LEU A 73 -17.93 -6.23 4.78
N ALA A 74 -18.21 -5.35 5.74
CA ALA A 74 -18.73 -5.76 7.05
C ALA A 74 -20.03 -6.57 6.91
N LYS A 75 -20.86 -6.23 5.92
CA LYS A 75 -22.10 -6.96 5.59
C LYS A 75 -21.87 -8.31 4.92
N ARG A 76 -20.67 -8.59 4.39
CA ARG A 76 -20.34 -9.78 3.58
C ARG A 76 -19.54 -10.86 4.31
N SER A 77 -19.27 -10.70 5.61
CA SER A 77 -18.61 -11.72 6.45
C SER A 77 -17.28 -12.26 5.88
N LEU A 78 -16.53 -11.46 5.11
CA LEU A 78 -15.27 -11.91 4.52
C LEU A 78 -14.17 -11.96 5.59
N PRO A 79 -13.30 -13.00 5.58
CA PRO A 79 -12.16 -13.06 6.47
C PRO A 79 -11.10 -11.99 6.11
N GLY A 80 -10.55 -11.34 7.13
CA GLY A 80 -9.54 -10.29 6.99
C GLY A 80 -10.06 -8.90 7.35
N HIS A 81 -9.14 -7.96 7.58
CA HIS A 81 -9.47 -6.56 7.84
C HIS A 81 -8.61 -5.65 6.96
N PHE A 82 -9.18 -4.54 6.49
CA PHE A 82 -8.36 -3.51 5.86
C PHE A 82 -7.52 -2.80 6.91
N VAL A 83 -6.23 -2.67 6.64
CA VAL A 83 -5.33 -1.79 7.38
C VAL A 83 -5.12 -0.56 6.52
N HIS A 84 -5.55 0.59 7.02
CA HIS A 84 -5.27 1.87 6.36
C HIS A 84 -3.85 2.29 6.71
N ILE A 85 -2.99 2.44 5.69
CA ILE A 85 -1.60 2.88 5.86
C ILE A 85 -1.49 4.27 5.27
N GLU A 86 -1.39 5.26 6.15
CA GLU A 86 -1.29 6.65 5.75
C GLU A 86 0.05 7.24 6.22
N PRO A 87 1.01 7.45 5.30
CA PRO A 87 2.25 8.12 5.64
C PRO A 87 2.00 9.60 5.93
N ASN A 88 2.67 10.14 6.94
CA ASN A 88 2.69 11.59 7.14
C ASN A 88 3.67 12.24 6.15
N PHE A 89 3.16 12.69 5.00
CA PHE A 89 3.99 13.29 3.95
C PHE A 89 4.74 14.56 4.39
N SER A 90 4.21 15.29 5.37
CA SER A 90 4.86 16.50 5.89
C SER A 90 6.19 16.19 6.58
N GLU A 91 6.34 15.01 7.20
CA GLU A 91 7.61 14.56 7.81
C GLU A 91 8.71 14.32 6.76
N PHE A 92 8.32 14.07 5.51
CA PHE A 92 9.23 13.90 4.38
C PHE A 92 9.46 15.21 3.61
N GLY A 93 8.93 16.34 4.10
CA GLY A 93 9.04 17.64 3.45
C GLY A 93 8.27 17.75 2.14
N LEU A 94 7.28 16.87 1.93
CA LEU A 94 6.46 16.88 0.73
C LEU A 94 5.29 17.87 0.88
N SER A 95 5.00 18.61 -0.19
CA SER A 95 3.88 19.56 -0.24
C SER A 95 2.56 18.85 -0.56
N ASP A 96 1.45 19.58 -0.46
CA ASP A 96 0.11 19.03 -0.78
C ASP A 96 -0.03 18.50 -2.22
N GLN A 97 0.77 19.02 -3.15
CA GLN A 97 0.71 18.54 -4.53
C GLN A 97 1.31 17.14 -4.63
N TYR A 98 0.46 16.15 -4.90
CA TYR A 98 0.83 14.76 -5.07
C TYR A 98 1.77 14.60 -6.28
N THR A 99 2.88 13.90 -6.05
CA THR A 99 3.95 13.66 -7.02
C THR A 99 4.42 12.20 -6.93
N SER A 100 5.32 11.79 -7.81
CA SER A 100 5.94 10.46 -7.74
C SER A 100 6.69 10.21 -6.42
N GLN A 101 7.12 11.27 -5.71
CA GLN A 101 7.75 11.14 -4.39
C GLN A 101 6.74 10.69 -3.32
N HIS A 102 5.49 11.14 -3.41
CA HIS A 102 4.42 10.69 -2.52
C HIS A 102 4.14 9.20 -2.70
N ALA A 103 4.03 8.77 -3.96
CA ALA A 103 3.88 7.36 -4.29
C ALA A 103 5.06 6.55 -3.72
N ALA A 104 6.30 7.00 -3.90
CA ALA A 104 7.47 6.31 -3.36
C ALA A 104 7.40 6.15 -1.83
N VAL A 105 6.99 7.19 -1.10
CA VAL A 105 6.80 7.14 0.36
C VAL A 105 5.68 6.18 0.74
N GLN A 106 4.55 6.17 0.03
CA GLN A 106 3.46 5.21 0.27
C GLN A 106 3.93 3.76 0.09
N TYR A 107 4.58 3.46 -1.02
CA TYR A 107 5.11 2.12 -1.29
C TYR A 107 6.15 1.70 -0.24
N ALA A 108 7.02 2.62 0.20
CA ALA A 108 7.98 2.35 1.27
C ALA A 108 7.28 1.99 2.60
N SER A 109 6.26 2.75 2.99
CA SER A 109 5.47 2.49 4.21
C SER A 109 4.72 1.17 4.15
N ILE A 110 4.10 0.84 3.01
CA ILE A 110 3.42 -0.45 2.80
C ILE A 110 4.42 -1.60 2.92
N MET A 111 5.57 -1.50 2.25
CA MET A 111 6.61 -2.54 2.32
C MET A 111 7.13 -2.73 3.75
N ALA A 112 7.38 -1.63 4.49
CA ALA A 112 7.81 -1.71 5.88
C ALA A 112 6.79 -2.45 6.76
N GLN A 113 5.51 -2.12 6.63
CA GLN A 113 4.43 -2.77 7.37
C GLN A 113 4.31 -4.27 7.05
N MET A 114 4.45 -4.65 5.77
CA MET A 114 4.43 -6.06 5.34
C MET A 114 5.64 -6.85 5.82
N ILE A 115 6.79 -6.20 5.94
CA ILE A 115 7.98 -6.82 6.49
C ILE A 115 7.78 -7.07 7.99
N ALA A 116 7.34 -6.06 8.73
CA ALA A 116 7.07 -6.14 10.17
C ALA A 116 6.03 -7.22 10.50
N THR A 117 4.90 -7.22 9.79
CA THR A 117 3.79 -8.18 10.04
C THR A 117 4.24 -9.63 9.86
N ALA A 118 5.08 -9.92 8.86
CA ALA A 118 5.58 -11.27 8.64
C ALA A 118 6.62 -11.70 9.68
N GLN A 119 7.44 -10.78 10.20
CA GLN A 119 8.37 -11.06 11.28
C GLN A 119 7.61 -11.40 12.57
N SER A 120 6.55 -10.66 12.89
CA SER A 120 5.67 -10.95 14.02
C SER A 120 4.99 -12.32 13.87
N ALA A 121 4.51 -12.68 12.67
CA ALA A 121 3.90 -13.98 12.41
C ALA A 121 4.88 -15.16 12.53
N GLN A 122 6.16 -14.97 12.20
CA GLN A 122 7.21 -15.97 12.41
C GLN A 122 7.59 -16.12 13.89
N ALA A 123 7.58 -15.03 14.66
CA ALA A 123 7.88 -15.07 16.10
C ALA A 123 6.82 -15.81 16.93
N VAL A 124 5.55 -15.82 16.48
CA VAL A 124 4.45 -16.53 17.17
C VAL A 124 4.43 -18.04 16.85
N ARG A 125 5.18 -18.49 15.82
CA ARG A 125 5.25 -19.90 15.40
C ARG A 125 6.45 -20.67 15.98
N ASN A 126 7.38 -19.99 16.66
CA ASN A 126 8.52 -20.59 17.37
C ASN A 126 8.26 -20.61 18.88
#